data_AF-A0A9X7DJG9-F1
#
_entry.id   AF-A0A9X7DJG9-F1
#
_cell.length_a   1.000
_cell.length_b   1.000
_cell.length_c   1.000
_cell.angle_alpha   90.00
_cell.angle_beta   90.00
_cell.angle_gamma   90.00
#
_symmetry.space_group_name_H-M   'P 1'
#
loop_
_entity.id
_entity.type
_entity.pdbx_description
1 polymer ?
#
loop_
_entity_poly.entity_id
_entity_poly.type
_entity_poly.pdbx_seq_one_letter_code
_entity_poly.pdbx_strand_id
1 'polypeptide(L)'
;MGLFINKNEHPDVFKNNETIQTPNQGLVRHNYLAELMEEQQKNNMSLEKSISELKPRYEQLEELQTNQWNHVKNQINSLIGSNHEREQFERIMIQRLNTSDANESLEKKSLIDKMISLNEAYTELAKRLEKSESDNQALSLQLDKLIEKQNEVAHGLLQQEEFQHGVLDRLDTQEAMMDRISHQLNNLRSIIFERASYITTKLEDSYKLTTDYIYKLINGTDKPKSYTTTVSTKKEEKQKQAD
;
A
#
# COMPACT_ATOMS: atom_id res chain seq x y z
N MET A 1 -101.01 111.05 -1.10
CA MET A 1 -101.28 111.65 0.22
C MET A 1 -100.89 113.11 0.14
N GLY A 2 -101.82 114.03 0.42
CA GLY A 2 -101.59 115.47 0.31
C GLY A 2 -100.77 115.99 1.50
N LEU A 3 -99.65 116.63 1.20
CA LEU A 3 -98.82 117.33 2.19
C LEU A 3 -99.53 118.61 2.65
N PHE A 4 -99.98 118.63 3.90
CA PHE A 4 -100.43 119.83 4.59
C PHE A 4 -99.20 120.57 5.13
N ILE A 5 -98.92 121.76 4.59
CA ILE A 5 -97.80 122.61 5.04
C ILE A 5 -98.36 123.72 5.93
N ASN A 6 -98.17 123.57 7.24
CA ASN A 6 -98.50 124.55 8.26
C ASN A 6 -97.41 125.65 8.28
N LYS A 7 -97.75 126.88 7.91
CA LYS A 7 -96.78 127.98 7.69
C LYS A 7 -96.24 128.64 8.97
N ASN A 8 -96.65 128.20 10.16
CA ASN A 8 -96.33 128.89 11.41
C ASN A 8 -95.22 128.24 12.26
N GLU A 9 -94.76 127.02 11.96
CA GLU A 9 -93.75 126.33 12.79
C GLU A 9 -92.40 126.08 12.10
N HIS A 10 -92.29 126.23 10.78
CA HIS A 10 -91.03 125.98 10.06
C HIS A 10 -90.78 127.01 8.95
N PRO A 11 -90.18 128.17 9.27
CA PRO A 11 -89.90 129.24 8.29
C PRO A 11 -88.76 128.91 7.31
N ASP A 12 -88.04 127.80 7.49
CA ASP A 12 -86.86 127.45 6.67
C ASP A 12 -87.15 126.54 5.47
N VAL A 13 -88.43 126.26 5.17
CA VAL A 13 -88.83 125.40 4.04
C VAL A 13 -89.20 126.27 2.82
N PHE A 14 -88.24 126.43 1.91
CA PHE A 14 -88.44 127.11 0.63
C PHE A 14 -89.10 126.19 -0.40
N LYS A 15 -90.22 126.63 -0.98
CA LYS A 15 -90.87 125.96 -2.12
C LYS A 15 -90.18 126.41 -3.41
N ASN A 16 -89.40 125.52 -4.05
CA ASN A 16 -88.86 125.77 -5.38
C ASN A 16 -90.02 125.71 -6.41
N ASN A 17 -90.18 126.76 -7.23
CA ASN A 17 -91.22 126.91 -8.25
C ASN A 17 -90.70 126.57 -9.67
N GLU A 18 -89.52 125.96 -9.78
CA GLU A 18 -88.98 125.51 -11.07
C GLU A 18 -89.74 124.28 -11.61
N THR A 19 -90.07 124.34 -12.89
CA THR A 19 -90.66 123.23 -13.65
C THR A 19 -89.57 122.22 -13.98
N ILE A 20 -89.63 121.03 -13.39
CA ILE A 20 -88.69 119.94 -13.65
C ILE A 20 -88.85 119.48 -15.10
N GLN A 21 -87.94 119.89 -15.99
CA GLN A 21 -87.90 119.50 -17.42
C GLN A 21 -87.11 118.19 -17.65
N THR A 22 -87.49 117.10 -17.00
CA THR A 22 -87.09 115.76 -17.46
C THR A 22 -88.12 114.72 -17.02
N PRO A 23 -88.60 113.83 -17.92
CA PRO A 23 -89.31 112.64 -17.49
C PRO A 23 -88.28 111.73 -16.78
N ASN A 24 -88.33 111.67 -15.46
CA ASN A 24 -87.49 110.80 -14.63
C ASN A 24 -87.90 109.30 -14.70
N GLN A 25 -88.62 108.92 -15.75
CA GLN A 25 -89.01 107.54 -16.05
C GLN A 25 -88.83 107.29 -17.55
N GLY A 26 -87.56 107.16 -17.97
CA GLY A 26 -87.27 106.34 -19.13
C GLY A 26 -87.63 104.90 -18.76
N LEU A 27 -88.79 104.43 -19.22
CA LEU A 27 -89.21 103.04 -19.10
C LEU A 27 -88.14 102.18 -19.79
N VAL A 28 -87.12 101.71 -19.07
CA VAL A 28 -86.20 100.70 -19.59
C VAL A 28 -87.00 99.42 -19.69
N ARG A 29 -87.58 99.19 -20.85
CA ARG A 29 -88.26 97.95 -21.20
C ARG A 29 -87.17 96.88 -21.30
N HIS A 30 -86.78 96.32 -20.16
CA HIS A 30 -85.85 95.20 -20.08
C HIS A 30 -86.46 94.05 -20.88
N ASN A 31 -85.85 93.75 -22.02
CA ASN A 31 -86.22 92.56 -22.77
C ASN A 31 -85.51 91.38 -22.09
N TYR A 32 -86.09 90.90 -21.00
CA TYR A 32 -85.57 89.78 -20.21
C TYR A 32 -85.24 88.56 -21.06
N LEU A 33 -85.96 88.34 -22.16
CA LEU A 33 -85.67 87.27 -23.11
C LEU A 33 -84.34 87.51 -23.84
N ALA A 34 -84.07 88.74 -24.28
CA ALA A 34 -82.82 89.08 -24.97
C ALA A 34 -81.60 88.99 -24.03
N GLU A 35 -81.72 89.49 -22.80
CA GLU A 35 -80.68 89.37 -21.77
C GLU A 35 -80.41 87.89 -21.40
N LEU A 36 -81.48 87.09 -21.26
CA LEU A 36 -81.37 85.65 -21.03
C LEU A 36 -80.69 84.94 -22.22
N MET A 37 -81.03 85.31 -23.45
CA MET A 37 -80.39 84.75 -24.64
C MET A 37 -78.91 85.13 -24.74
N GLU A 38 -78.54 86.36 -24.39
CA GLU A 38 -77.15 86.84 -24.40
C GLU A 38 -76.32 86.15 -23.31
N GLU A 39 -76.84 86.05 -22.08
CA GLU A 39 -76.19 85.30 -21.00
C GLU A 39 -76.12 83.80 -21.30
N GLN A 40 -77.12 83.22 -21.96
CA GLN A 40 -77.06 81.83 -22.43
C GLN A 40 -75.99 81.65 -23.52
N GLN A 41 -75.86 82.58 -24.45
CA GLN A 41 -74.82 82.55 -25.49
C GLN A 41 -73.42 82.68 -24.88
N LYS A 42 -73.26 83.59 -23.92
CA LYS A 42 -72.01 83.80 -23.18
C LYS A 42 -71.62 82.58 -22.33
N ASN A 43 -72.59 81.97 -21.65
CA ASN A 43 -72.38 80.72 -20.92
C ASN A 43 -72.00 79.57 -21.85
N ASN A 44 -72.67 79.43 -22.99
CA ASN A 44 -72.33 78.43 -23.99
C ASN A 44 -70.91 78.64 -24.54
N MET A 45 -70.51 79.88 -24.86
CA MET A 45 -69.15 80.19 -25.31
C MET A 45 -68.10 79.91 -24.23
N SER A 46 -68.38 80.24 -22.96
CA SER A 46 -67.49 79.94 -21.84
C SER A 46 -67.34 78.43 -21.62
N LEU A 47 -68.42 77.67 -21.79
CA LEU A 47 -68.44 76.22 -21.67
C LEU A 47 -67.69 75.57 -22.84
N GLU A 48 -67.91 76.03 -24.07
CA GLU A 48 -67.19 75.56 -25.26
C GLU A 48 -65.69 75.82 -25.15
N LYS A 49 -65.29 77.00 -24.66
CA LYS A 49 -63.88 77.32 -24.37
C LYS A 49 -63.30 76.40 -23.30
N SER A 50 -64.02 76.17 -22.21
CA SER A 50 -63.57 75.28 -21.12
C SER A 50 -63.42 73.83 -21.59
N ILE A 51 -64.35 73.34 -22.41
CA ILE A 51 -64.28 72.00 -23.01
C ILE A 51 -63.10 71.91 -23.99
N SER A 52 -62.90 72.95 -24.80
CA SER A 52 -61.79 73.01 -25.78
C SER A 52 -60.42 73.05 -25.09
N GLU A 53 -60.32 73.68 -23.92
CA GLU A 53 -59.10 73.69 -23.10
C GLU A 53 -58.89 72.38 -22.31
N LEU A 54 -59.98 71.72 -21.89
CA LEU A 54 -59.91 70.48 -21.12
C LEU A 54 -59.53 69.27 -21.99
N LYS A 55 -60.04 69.21 -23.22
CA LYS A 55 -59.80 68.09 -24.15
C LYS A 55 -58.31 67.76 -24.36
N PRO A 56 -57.42 68.71 -24.72
CA PRO A 56 -56.00 68.40 -24.89
C PRO A 56 -55.32 67.99 -23.58
N ARG A 57 -55.78 68.51 -22.42
CA ARG A 57 -55.24 68.08 -21.11
C ARG A 57 -55.62 66.64 -20.80
N TYR A 58 -56.83 66.22 -21.17
CA TYR A 58 -57.26 64.84 -21.00
C TYR A 58 -56.46 63.89 -21.89
N GLU A 59 -56.27 64.25 -23.17
CA GLU A 59 -55.44 63.48 -24.10
C GLU A 59 -53.99 63.36 -23.61
N GLN A 60 -53.39 64.44 -23.10
CA GLN A 60 -52.05 64.42 -22.50
C GLN A 60 -51.98 63.53 -21.25
N LEU A 61 -53.02 63.55 -20.41
CA LEU A 61 -53.09 62.70 -19.22
C LEU A 61 -53.19 61.22 -19.59
N GLU A 62 -53.99 60.89 -20.62
CA GLU A 62 -54.12 59.53 -21.14
C GLU A 62 -52.81 59.01 -21.74
N GLU A 63 -52.09 59.85 -22.48
CA GLU A 63 -50.78 59.52 -23.01
C GLU A 63 -49.76 59.28 -21.89
N LEU A 64 -49.72 60.16 -20.89
CA LEU A 64 -48.86 60.00 -19.71
C LEU A 64 -49.18 58.71 -18.94
N GLN A 65 -50.46 58.40 -18.72
CA GLN A 65 -50.87 57.15 -18.08
C GLN A 65 -50.48 55.94 -18.91
N THR A 66 -50.66 55.99 -20.22
CA THR A 66 -50.28 54.89 -21.13
C THR A 66 -48.77 54.67 -21.09
N ASN A 67 -47.97 55.73 -21.08
CA ASN A 67 -46.53 55.65 -20.97
C ASN A 67 -46.08 55.06 -19.62
N GLN A 68 -46.71 55.47 -18.51
CA GLN A 68 -46.46 54.89 -17.19
C GLN A 68 -46.83 53.41 -17.13
N TRP A 69 -47.99 53.03 -17.68
CA TRP A 69 -48.43 51.63 -17.73
C TRP A 69 -47.50 50.77 -18.57
N ASN A 70 -47.04 51.28 -19.71
CA ASN A 70 -46.07 50.58 -20.55
C ASN A 70 -44.73 50.41 -19.83
N HIS A 71 -44.28 51.42 -19.08
CA HIS A 71 -43.07 51.32 -18.27
C HIS A 71 -43.20 50.24 -17.18
N VAL A 72 -44.28 50.26 -16.41
CA VAL A 72 -44.56 49.26 -15.37
C VAL A 72 -44.65 47.86 -15.98
N LYS A 73 -45.32 47.71 -17.13
CA LYS A 73 -45.43 46.44 -17.85
C LYS A 73 -44.06 45.90 -18.26
N ASN A 74 -43.19 46.77 -18.79
CA ASN A 74 -41.84 46.38 -19.18
C ASN A 74 -41.00 45.97 -17.96
N GLN A 75 -41.12 46.71 -16.85
CA GLN A 75 -40.46 46.35 -15.58
C GLN A 75 -40.94 44.98 -15.10
N ILE A 76 -42.24 44.73 -15.04
CA ILE A 76 -42.82 43.44 -14.63
C ILE A 76 -42.32 42.31 -15.53
N ASN A 77 -42.33 42.49 -16.85
CA ASN A 77 -41.83 41.48 -17.79
C ASN A 77 -40.33 41.19 -17.57
N SER A 78 -39.52 42.21 -17.33
CA SER A 78 -38.10 42.04 -17.02
C SER A 78 -37.87 41.31 -15.69
N LEU A 79 -38.68 41.61 -14.67
CA LEU A 79 -38.68 40.93 -13.37
C LEU A 79 -39.08 39.46 -13.50
N ILE A 80 -40.09 39.14 -14.31
CA ILE A 80 -40.51 37.77 -14.59
C ILE A 80 -39.39 36.99 -15.29
N GLY A 81 -38.78 37.58 -16.32
CA GLY A 81 -37.64 36.97 -17.02
C GLY A 81 -36.47 36.71 -16.08
N SER A 82 -36.07 37.71 -15.30
CA SER A 82 -34.99 37.59 -14.31
C SER A 82 -35.30 36.55 -13.23
N ASN A 83 -36.54 36.48 -12.75
CA ASN A 83 -36.93 35.49 -11.76
C ASN A 83 -36.84 34.06 -12.33
N HIS A 84 -37.25 33.87 -13.59
CA HIS A 84 -37.13 32.57 -14.24
C HIS A 84 -35.67 32.12 -14.40
N GLU A 85 -34.78 33.03 -14.80
CA GLU A 85 -33.34 32.77 -14.87
C GLU A 85 -32.77 32.42 -13.48
N ARG A 86 -33.20 33.14 -12.44
CA ARG A 86 -32.78 32.86 -11.06
C ARG A 86 -33.21 31.47 -10.60
N GLU A 87 -34.45 31.07 -10.88
CA GLU A 87 -34.94 29.73 -10.55
C GLU A 87 -34.18 28.63 -11.30
N GLN A 88 -33.83 28.85 -12.57
CA GLN A 88 -33.01 27.90 -13.32
C GLN A 88 -31.61 27.78 -12.71
N PHE A 89 -31.00 28.90 -12.36
CA PHE A 89 -29.69 28.93 -11.71
C PHE A 89 -29.72 28.21 -10.36
N GLU A 90 -30.74 28.46 -9.53
CA GLU A 90 -30.91 27.80 -8.23
C GLU A 90 -31.04 26.28 -8.39
N ARG A 91 -31.85 25.81 -9.35
CA ARG A 91 -31.96 24.37 -9.66
C ARG A 91 -30.62 23.76 -10.04
N ILE A 92 -29.84 24.43 -10.89
CA ILE A 92 -28.50 23.96 -11.30
C ILE A 92 -27.55 23.93 -10.10
N MET A 93 -27.60 24.95 -9.24
CA MET A 93 -26.77 25.01 -8.03
C MET A 93 -27.08 23.88 -7.07
N ILE A 94 -28.36 23.63 -6.79
CA ILE A 94 -28.80 22.51 -5.94
C ILE A 94 -28.38 21.17 -6.54
N GLN A 95 -28.52 20.98 -7.86
CA GLN A 95 -28.09 19.76 -8.53
C GLN A 95 -26.58 19.54 -8.38
N ARG A 96 -25.76 20.59 -8.60
CA ARG A 96 -24.31 20.51 -8.42
C ARG A 96 -23.91 20.19 -6.98
N LEU A 97 -24.56 20.81 -6.00
CA LEU A 97 -24.33 20.55 -4.59
C LEU A 97 -24.60 19.08 -4.25
N ASN A 98 -25.75 18.55 -4.66
CA ASN A 98 -26.11 17.15 -4.44
C ASN A 98 -25.13 16.17 -5.12
N THR A 99 -24.68 16.47 -6.35
CA THR A 99 -23.68 15.62 -7.01
C THR A 99 -22.32 15.68 -6.32
N SER A 100 -21.94 16.84 -5.77
CA SER A 100 -20.71 17.01 -5.00
C SER A 100 -20.77 16.22 -3.70
N ASP A 101 -21.85 16.35 -2.94
CA ASP A 101 -22.05 15.65 -1.68
C ASP A 101 -22.11 14.12 -1.88
N ALA A 102 -22.75 13.67 -2.95
CA ALA A 102 -22.79 12.25 -3.32
C ALA A 102 -21.40 11.71 -3.67
N ASN A 103 -20.61 12.46 -4.43
CA ASN A 103 -19.23 12.10 -4.76
C ASN A 103 -18.33 12.08 -3.52
N GLU A 104 -18.40 13.08 -2.65
CA GLU A 104 -17.63 13.12 -1.40
C GLU A 104 -18.00 11.95 -0.48
N SER A 105 -19.29 11.58 -0.42
CA SER A 105 -19.74 10.40 0.32
C SER A 105 -19.18 9.10 -0.28
N LEU A 106 -19.16 8.97 -1.60
CA LEU A 106 -18.59 7.79 -2.29
C LEU A 106 -17.09 7.68 -2.08
N GLU A 107 -16.36 8.79 -2.17
CA GLU A 107 -14.91 8.81 -1.90
C GLU A 107 -14.61 8.45 -0.45
N LYS A 108 -15.37 9.00 0.52
CA LYS A 108 -15.25 8.63 1.94
C LYS A 108 -15.52 7.14 2.16
N LYS A 109 -16.57 6.58 1.56
CA LYS A 109 -16.87 5.14 1.64
C LYS A 109 -15.75 4.30 1.05
N SER A 110 -15.26 4.66 -0.14
CA SER A 110 -14.14 3.96 -0.78
C SER A 110 -12.86 4.01 0.07
N LEU A 111 -12.59 5.14 0.74
CA LEU A 111 -11.46 5.30 1.65
C LEU A 111 -11.62 4.43 2.89
N ILE A 112 -12.82 4.37 3.48
CA ILE A 112 -13.14 3.49 4.60
C ILE A 112 -12.94 2.02 4.20
N ASP A 113 -13.43 1.59 3.04
CA ASP A 113 -13.26 0.20 2.56
C ASP A 113 -11.78 -0.15 2.33
N LYS A 114 -11.00 0.80 1.79
CA LYS A 114 -9.54 0.67 1.69
C LYS A 114 -8.88 0.58 3.06
N MET A 115 -9.36 1.33 4.05
CA MET A 115 -8.83 1.30 5.41
C MET A 115 -9.14 -0.02 6.12
N ILE A 116 -10.35 -0.58 5.92
CA ILE A 116 -10.76 -1.88 6.44
C ILE A 116 -9.89 -2.99 5.83
N SER A 117 -9.77 -3.04 4.50
CA SER A 117 -8.94 -4.04 3.82
C SER A 117 -7.47 -3.94 4.19
N LEU A 118 -6.94 -2.72 4.35
CA LEU A 118 -5.57 -2.51 4.83
C LEU A 118 -5.40 -3.03 6.27
N ASN A 119 -6.35 -2.76 7.15
CA ASN A 119 -6.33 -3.24 8.53
C ASN A 119 -6.40 -4.77 8.60
N GLU A 120 -7.25 -5.39 7.79
CA GLU A 120 -7.31 -6.86 7.65
C GLU A 120 -5.96 -7.43 7.21
N ALA A 121 -5.33 -6.85 6.19
CA ALA A 121 -4.00 -7.25 5.74
C ALA A 121 -2.94 -7.10 6.86
N TYR A 122 -2.99 -6.03 7.65
CA TYR A 122 -2.11 -5.86 8.81
C TYR A 122 -2.34 -6.94 9.87
N THR A 123 -3.60 -7.29 10.17
CA THR A 123 -3.88 -8.36 11.13
C THR A 123 -3.42 -9.73 10.63
N GLU A 124 -3.52 -10.00 9.33
CA GLU A 124 -3.01 -11.23 8.75
C GLU A 124 -1.48 -11.27 8.77
N LEU A 125 -0.82 -10.15 8.46
CA LEU A 125 0.63 -10.03 8.52
C LEU A 125 1.16 -10.23 9.94
N ALA A 126 0.50 -9.67 10.94
CA ALA A 126 0.84 -9.88 12.34
C ALA A 126 0.75 -11.37 12.74
N LYS A 127 -0.32 -12.06 12.33
CA LYS A 127 -0.47 -13.51 12.56
C LYS A 127 0.61 -14.33 11.86
N ARG A 128 0.96 -13.98 10.62
CA ARG A 128 2.05 -14.65 9.88
C ARG A 128 3.40 -14.42 10.54
N LEU A 129 3.64 -13.23 11.09
CA LEU A 129 4.87 -12.90 11.80
C LEU A 129 4.98 -13.68 13.13
N GLU A 130 3.90 -13.73 13.92
CA GLU A 130 3.84 -14.51 15.16
C GLU A 130 4.05 -16.01 14.88
N LYS A 131 3.44 -16.54 13.82
CA LYS A 131 3.69 -17.92 13.39
C LYS A 131 5.15 -18.13 12.98
N SER A 132 5.72 -17.21 12.20
CA SER A 132 7.13 -17.28 11.80
C SER A 132 8.08 -17.21 12.99
N GLU A 133 7.75 -16.45 14.02
CA GLU A 133 8.52 -16.39 15.26
C GLU A 133 8.46 -17.73 15.99
N SER A 134 7.28 -18.33 16.11
CA SER A 134 7.11 -19.66 16.70
C SER A 134 7.86 -20.74 15.92
N ASP A 135 7.79 -20.74 14.59
CA ASP A 135 8.51 -21.67 13.72
C ASP A 135 10.04 -21.48 13.87
N ASN A 136 10.52 -20.24 13.99
CA ASN A 136 11.93 -19.94 14.25
C ASN A 136 12.38 -20.41 15.63
N GLN A 137 11.58 -20.24 16.67
CA GLN A 137 11.88 -20.77 18.00
C GLN A 137 11.98 -22.30 17.97
N ALA A 138 11.07 -22.98 17.27
CA ALA A 138 11.12 -24.43 17.09
C ALA A 138 12.39 -24.87 16.32
N LEU A 139 12.78 -24.13 15.28
CA LEU A 139 14.01 -24.39 14.53
C LEU A 139 15.26 -24.20 15.42
N SER A 140 15.28 -23.17 16.26
CA SER A 140 16.36 -22.94 17.21
C SER A 140 16.53 -24.14 18.16
N LEU A 141 15.42 -24.66 18.70
CA LEU A 141 15.46 -25.85 19.56
C LEU A 141 15.97 -27.09 18.82
N GLN A 142 15.63 -27.25 17.53
CA GLN A 142 16.15 -28.35 16.71
C GLN A 142 17.65 -28.20 16.43
N LEU A 143 18.13 -26.98 16.19
CA LEU A 143 19.55 -26.68 16.03
C LEU A 143 20.34 -26.97 17.31
N ASP A 144 19.82 -26.57 18.47
CA ASP A 144 20.45 -26.88 19.77
C ASP A 144 20.59 -28.39 19.97
N LYS A 145 19.53 -29.15 19.64
CA LYS A 145 19.57 -30.62 19.68
C LYS A 145 20.56 -31.21 18.67
N LEU A 146 20.71 -30.62 17.50
CA LEU A 146 21.69 -31.04 16.50
C LEU A 146 23.11 -30.80 17.00
N ILE A 147 23.38 -29.66 17.63
CA ILE A 147 24.67 -29.33 18.26
C ILE A 147 24.98 -30.34 19.38
N GLU A 148 24.00 -30.68 20.21
CA GLU A 148 24.17 -31.69 21.26
C GLU A 148 24.56 -33.05 20.66
N LYS A 149 23.86 -33.50 19.62
CA LYS A 149 24.18 -34.74 18.91
C LYS A 149 25.55 -34.69 18.23
N GLN A 150 25.93 -33.55 17.67
CA GLN A 150 27.24 -33.34 17.09
C GLN A 150 28.36 -33.44 18.14
N ASN A 151 28.14 -32.88 19.34
CA ASN A 151 29.07 -33.01 20.46
C ASN A 151 29.20 -34.46 20.94
N GLU A 152 28.09 -35.20 21.02
CA GLU A 152 28.10 -36.62 21.37
C GLU A 152 28.90 -37.45 20.35
N VAL A 153 28.71 -37.20 19.05
CA VAL A 153 29.48 -37.85 17.98
C VAL A 153 30.96 -37.47 18.05
N ALA A 154 31.28 -36.20 18.28
CA ALA A 154 32.66 -35.75 18.42
C ALA A 154 33.36 -36.43 19.61
N HIS A 155 32.66 -36.57 20.75
CA HIS A 155 33.18 -37.28 21.91
C HIS A 155 33.39 -38.78 21.62
N GLY A 156 32.44 -39.43 20.95
CA GLY A 156 32.57 -40.82 20.53
C GLY A 156 33.76 -41.05 19.57
N LEU A 157 34.00 -40.12 18.64
CA LEU A 157 35.15 -40.16 17.74
C LEU A 157 36.48 -40.03 18.49
N LEU A 158 36.57 -39.12 19.46
CA LEU A 158 37.77 -38.98 20.30
C LEU A 158 38.04 -40.26 21.11
N GLN A 159 37.01 -40.88 21.67
CA GLN A 159 37.15 -42.13 22.39
C GLN A 159 37.58 -43.29 21.47
N GLN A 160 37.06 -43.32 20.24
CA GLN A 160 37.47 -44.29 19.24
C GLN A 160 38.93 -44.08 18.80
N GLU A 161 39.37 -42.83 18.64
CA GLU A 161 40.75 -42.48 18.32
C GLU A 161 41.71 -42.97 19.42
N GLU A 162 41.38 -42.74 20.69
CA GLU A 162 42.14 -43.24 21.83
C GLU A 162 42.22 -44.78 21.85
N PHE A 163 41.09 -45.45 21.60
CA PHE A 163 41.07 -46.91 21.49
C PHE A 163 41.94 -47.41 20.33
N GLN A 164 41.86 -46.78 19.16
CA GLN A 164 42.69 -47.13 18.00
C GLN A 164 44.17 -46.92 18.27
N HIS A 165 44.53 -45.85 18.97
CA HIS A 165 45.92 -45.61 19.38
C HIS A 165 46.42 -46.71 20.31
N GLY A 166 45.62 -47.10 21.31
CA GLY A 166 45.96 -48.22 22.19
C GLY A 166 46.05 -49.58 21.47
N VAL A 167 45.27 -49.80 20.40
CA VAL A 167 45.41 -50.99 19.55
C VAL A 167 46.71 -50.95 18.74
N LEU A 168 47.06 -49.80 18.16
CA LEU A 168 48.32 -49.61 17.42
C LEU A 168 49.54 -49.86 18.32
N ASP A 169 49.58 -49.28 19.53
CA ASP A 169 50.67 -49.50 20.48
C ASP A 169 50.87 -50.98 20.84
N ARG A 170 49.76 -51.72 21.00
CA ARG A 170 49.81 -53.16 21.27
C ARG A 170 50.29 -53.95 20.06
N LEU A 171 49.91 -53.52 18.85
CA LEU A 171 50.33 -54.14 17.60
C LEU A 171 51.84 -53.94 17.39
N ASP A 172 52.34 -52.72 17.59
CA ASP A 172 53.78 -52.39 17.53
C ASP A 172 54.57 -53.22 18.56
N THR A 173 54.06 -53.36 19.79
CA THR A 173 54.68 -54.21 20.81
C THR A 173 54.73 -55.68 20.41
N GLN A 174 53.66 -56.17 19.77
CA GLN A 174 53.61 -57.55 19.25
C GLN A 174 54.55 -57.75 18.07
N GLU A 175 54.66 -56.78 17.16
CA GLU A 175 55.59 -56.80 16.04
C GLU A 175 57.04 -56.86 16.55
N ALA A 176 57.41 -56.02 17.51
CA ALA A 176 58.73 -56.04 18.14
C ALA A 176 59.05 -57.39 18.83
N MET A 177 58.06 -57.99 19.50
CA MET A 177 58.22 -59.33 20.08
C MET A 177 58.40 -60.41 19.01
N MET A 178 57.63 -60.34 17.93
CA MET A 178 57.72 -61.28 16.81
C MET A 178 59.07 -61.20 16.12
N ASP A 179 59.60 -59.99 15.90
CA ASP A 179 60.94 -59.77 15.38
C ASP A 179 62.01 -60.38 16.28
N ARG A 180 61.87 -60.21 17.60
CA ARG A 180 62.79 -60.83 18.56
C ARG A 180 62.73 -62.36 18.51
N ILE A 181 61.53 -62.95 18.41
CA ILE A 181 61.35 -64.40 18.26
C ILE A 181 61.98 -64.87 16.93
N SER A 182 61.77 -64.13 15.84
CA SER A 182 62.37 -64.41 14.53
C SER A 182 63.91 -64.42 14.60
N HIS A 183 64.51 -63.42 15.25
CA HIS A 183 65.95 -63.39 15.49
C HIS A 183 66.44 -64.56 16.33
N GLN A 184 65.72 -64.92 17.40
CA GLN A 184 66.05 -66.09 18.22
C GLN A 184 65.97 -67.39 17.44
N LEU A 185 64.95 -67.56 16.59
CA LEU A 185 64.82 -68.72 15.70
C LEU A 185 65.96 -68.80 14.69
N ASN A 186 66.39 -67.67 14.12
CA ASN A 186 67.54 -67.62 13.23
C ASN A 186 68.84 -67.98 13.95
N ASN A 187 69.05 -67.52 15.19
CA ASN A 187 70.19 -67.92 16.00
C ASN A 187 70.16 -69.42 16.34
N LEU A 188 69.00 -69.95 16.74
CA LEU A 188 68.82 -71.36 17.04
C LEU A 188 69.07 -72.23 15.80
N ARG A 189 68.57 -71.80 14.63
CA ARG A 189 68.88 -72.40 13.33
C ARG A 189 70.39 -72.43 13.09
N SER A 190 71.11 -71.33 13.33
CA SER A 190 72.57 -71.26 13.20
C SER A 190 73.28 -72.25 14.14
N ILE A 191 72.88 -72.32 15.42
CA ILE A 191 73.44 -73.25 16.40
C ILE A 191 73.20 -74.71 15.98
N ILE A 192 71.98 -75.03 15.50
CA ILE A 192 71.67 -76.37 15.00
C ILE A 192 72.54 -76.71 13.79
N PHE A 193 72.71 -75.80 12.83
CA PHE A 193 73.58 -76.03 11.67
C PHE A 193 75.04 -76.25 12.07
N GLU A 194 75.57 -75.47 13.02
CA GLU A 194 76.92 -75.66 13.54
C GLU A 194 77.06 -77.02 14.22
N ARG A 195 76.13 -77.37 15.12
CA ARG A 195 76.13 -78.66 15.84
C ARG A 195 76.00 -79.84 14.88
N ALA A 196 75.09 -79.76 13.91
CA ALA A 196 74.91 -80.78 12.89
C ALA A 196 76.19 -80.92 12.06
N SER A 197 76.79 -79.82 11.61
CA SER A 197 78.06 -79.82 10.86
C SER A 197 79.19 -80.44 11.69
N TYR A 198 79.32 -80.09 12.97
CA TYR A 198 80.33 -80.66 13.86
C TYR A 198 80.13 -82.17 14.05
N ILE A 199 78.88 -82.63 14.23
CA ILE A 199 78.57 -84.06 14.33
C ILE A 199 78.89 -84.77 13.01
N THR A 200 78.54 -84.19 11.87
CA THR A 200 78.89 -84.74 10.55
C THR A 200 80.40 -84.87 10.39
N THR A 201 81.17 -83.83 10.72
CA THR A 201 82.64 -83.88 10.68
C THR A 201 83.19 -84.94 11.63
N LYS A 202 82.69 -85.03 12.87
CA LYS A 202 83.12 -86.06 13.83
C LYS A 202 82.76 -87.46 13.38
N LEU A 203 81.56 -87.66 12.80
CA LEU A 203 81.14 -88.93 12.23
C LEU A 203 82.04 -89.29 11.04
N GLU A 204 82.36 -88.33 10.17
CA GLU A 204 83.27 -88.54 9.05
C GLU A 204 84.70 -88.88 9.52
N ASP A 205 85.21 -88.18 10.54
CA ASP A 205 86.52 -88.44 11.14
C ASP A 205 86.57 -89.82 11.82
N SER A 206 85.54 -90.18 12.59
CA SER A 206 85.45 -91.50 13.23
C SER A 206 85.23 -92.62 12.22
N TYR A 207 84.46 -92.37 11.14
CA TYR A 207 84.33 -93.29 10.03
C TYR A 207 85.68 -93.45 9.33
N LYS A 208 86.41 -92.38 9.02
CA LYS A 208 87.78 -92.45 8.51
C LYS A 208 88.70 -93.26 9.44
N LEU A 209 88.68 -93.00 10.75
CA LEU A 209 89.55 -93.68 11.71
C LEU A 209 89.23 -95.18 11.86
N THR A 210 87.95 -95.54 11.90
CA THR A 210 87.52 -96.94 11.97
C THR A 210 87.71 -97.65 10.65
N THR A 211 87.47 -96.99 9.52
CA THR A 211 87.75 -97.54 8.19
C THR A 211 89.25 -97.73 8.03
N ASP A 212 90.10 -96.76 8.39
CA ASP A 212 91.56 -96.88 8.37
C ASP A 212 92.04 -98.03 9.27
N TYR A 213 91.43 -98.21 10.45
CA TYR A 213 91.77 -99.29 11.37
C TYR A 213 91.34 -100.67 10.83
N ILE A 214 90.09 -100.81 10.40
CA ILE A 214 89.55 -102.04 9.81
C ILE A 214 90.31 -102.37 8.53
N TYR A 215 90.61 -101.36 7.70
CA TYR A 215 91.38 -101.52 6.48
C TYR A 215 92.82 -101.94 6.77
N LYS A 216 93.48 -101.36 7.79
CA LYS A 216 94.78 -101.83 8.29
C LYS A 216 94.75 -103.28 8.77
N LEU A 217 93.64 -103.70 9.37
CA LEU A 217 93.44 -105.08 9.86
C LEU A 217 93.18 -106.08 8.72
N ILE A 218 92.43 -105.68 7.69
CA ILE A 218 92.05 -106.55 6.58
C ILE A 218 93.15 -106.62 5.51
N ASN A 219 93.87 -105.52 5.25
CA ASN A 219 94.81 -105.42 4.12
C ASN A 219 96.29 -105.39 4.52
N GLY A 220 96.66 -105.89 5.70
CA GLY A 220 98.01 -105.83 6.28
C GLY A 220 99.17 -105.66 5.29
N THR A 221 99.58 -104.41 5.02
CA THR A 221 100.91 -103.93 4.59
C THR A 221 100.87 -102.43 4.21
N ASP A 222 101.96 -101.72 4.54
CA ASP A 222 102.17 -100.28 4.35
C ASP A 222 102.25 -99.83 2.88
N LYS A 223 101.24 -99.10 2.37
CA LYS A 223 101.39 -98.05 1.31
C LYS A 223 100.29 -96.97 1.43
N PRO A 224 100.60 -95.67 1.27
CA PRO A 224 99.62 -94.60 1.46
C PRO A 224 98.90 -94.17 0.16
N LYS A 225 97.62 -93.78 0.34
CA LYS A 225 96.70 -92.97 -0.49
C LYS A 225 96.13 -93.55 -1.79
N SER A 226 94.80 -93.62 -1.87
CA SER A 226 93.92 -92.59 -2.48
C SER A 226 92.51 -93.15 -2.68
N TYR A 227 91.52 -92.68 -1.90
CA TYR A 227 90.11 -92.86 -2.25
C TYR A 227 89.56 -91.51 -2.71
N THR A 228 89.69 -91.26 -4.02
CA THR A 228 88.74 -90.42 -4.73
C THR A 228 87.41 -91.15 -4.77
N THR A 229 86.41 -90.64 -4.03
CA THR A 229 85.02 -91.02 -4.27
C THR A 229 84.28 -89.81 -4.80
N THR A 230 84.29 -89.69 -6.13
CA THR A 230 83.18 -89.12 -6.88
C THR A 230 81.91 -89.93 -6.56
N VAL A 231 80.90 -89.29 -5.98
CA VAL A 231 79.50 -89.72 -6.14
C VAL A 231 78.74 -88.55 -6.75
N SER A 232 78.88 -88.41 -8.06
CA SER A 232 77.84 -87.83 -8.89
C SER A 232 76.81 -88.91 -9.20
N THR A 233 75.56 -88.61 -8.86
CA THR A 233 74.33 -88.96 -9.59
C THR A 233 73.94 -90.43 -9.76
N LYS A 234 72.79 -90.79 -9.19
CA LYS A 234 71.56 -91.22 -9.91
C LYS A 234 70.45 -91.47 -8.88
N LYS A 235 69.43 -90.62 -8.82
CA LYS A 235 68.17 -90.66 -9.60
C LYS A 235 67.29 -91.86 -9.28
N GLU A 236 66.18 -91.57 -8.59
CA GLU A 236 64.81 -92.11 -8.78
C GLU A 236 63.88 -91.07 -8.13
N GLU A 237 63.33 -90.09 -8.86
CA GLU A 237 62.07 -90.15 -9.63
C GLU A 237 60.93 -90.92 -8.92
N LYS A 238 60.07 -90.18 -8.21
CA LYS A 238 58.62 -90.03 -8.49
C LYS A 238 57.88 -89.28 -7.37
N GLN A 239 57.28 -88.13 -7.68
CA GLN A 239 55.82 -87.92 -7.58
C GLN A 239 55.37 -86.50 -7.99
N LYS A 240 54.47 -86.48 -8.99
CA LYS A 240 53.20 -85.73 -9.07
C LYS A 240 53.19 -84.20 -8.91
N GLN A 241 53.01 -83.51 -10.03
CA GLN A 241 52.01 -82.43 -10.23
C GLN A 241 51.01 -83.01 -11.26
N ALA A 242 49.70 -83.17 -11.03
CA ALA A 242 48.66 -82.24 -10.57
C ALA A 242 48.43 -81.12 -11.60
N ASP A 243 47.54 -81.45 -12.55
CA ASP A 243 46.49 -80.53 -13.02
C ASP A 243 45.52 -80.22 -11.85
#